data_AF-A0A0F9A0L0-F1
#
_entry.id   AF-A0A0F9A0L0-F1
#
_cell.length_a   1.000
_cell.length_b   1.000
_cell.length_c   1.000
_cell.angle_alpha   90.00
_cell.angle_beta   90.00
_cell.angle_gamma   90.00
#
_symmetry.space_group_name_H-M   'P 1'
#
loop_
_entity.id
_entity.type
_entity.pdbx_description
1 polymer ?
#
loop_
_entity_poly.entity_id
_entity_poly.type
_entity_poly.pdbx_seq_one_letter_code
_entity_poly.pdbx_strand_id
1 'polypeptide(L)'
;KGYNYLQDLDEQYSGWLCIPRSIKITTVKPSGTVSLLPGVPPGIHYPHSEYYIRRIRLSMNSDLIEPIKNAGYKIETDSYSPNTVVAEFPVHEKYFERSKNDVSIWEQAENAAAYQHHWSDNQVSITITFTQDEADQIKHVLECYEDKLKSVSFLPIKEHGYKQAPYEEITKEKYEELTRNLKPLSLDETKDRAIGEKFCDSDSCELPADYFNK
;
A
#
# COMPACT_ATOMS: atom_id res chain seq x y z
N LYS A 1 22.77 -9.59 -4.00
CA LYS A 1 22.51 -10.89 -3.32
C LYS A 1 21.07 -11.35 -3.54
N GLY A 2 20.04 -10.58 -3.17
CA GLY A 2 18.64 -10.98 -3.39
C GLY A 2 18.25 -11.18 -4.86
N TYR A 3 18.66 -10.29 -5.76
CA TYR A 3 18.38 -10.42 -7.20
C TYR A 3 18.96 -11.71 -7.78
N ASN A 4 20.25 -12.00 -7.53
CA ASN A 4 20.90 -13.23 -7.98
C ASN A 4 20.20 -14.48 -7.44
N TYR A 5 19.75 -14.46 -6.17
CA TYR A 5 19.00 -15.59 -5.62
C TYR A 5 17.69 -15.86 -6.38
N LEU A 6 16.97 -14.81 -6.81
CA LEU A 6 15.78 -14.98 -7.64
C LEU A 6 16.12 -15.52 -9.04
N GLN A 7 17.26 -15.12 -9.62
CA GLN A 7 17.75 -15.69 -10.88
C GLN A 7 18.09 -17.18 -10.74
N ASP A 8 18.74 -17.58 -9.64
CA ASP A 8 19.08 -18.97 -9.36
C ASP A 8 17.80 -19.83 -9.21
N LEU A 9 16.74 -19.29 -8.62
CA LEU A 9 15.44 -19.96 -8.53
C LEU A 9 14.75 -20.07 -9.90
N ASP A 10 14.70 -18.99 -10.68
CA ASP A 10 14.12 -19.00 -12.03
C ASP A 10 14.82 -20.02 -12.94
N GLU A 11 16.14 -20.13 -12.84
CA GLU A 11 16.93 -21.15 -13.54
C GLU A 11 16.54 -22.57 -13.13
N GLN A 12 16.44 -22.86 -11.83
CA GLN A 12 16.08 -24.17 -11.32
C GLN A 12 14.66 -24.58 -11.74
N TYR A 13 13.68 -23.71 -11.55
CA TYR A 13 12.28 -24.03 -11.84
C TYR A 13 12.00 -24.08 -13.34
N SER A 14 12.57 -23.16 -14.15
CA SER A 14 12.44 -23.21 -15.60
C SER A 14 13.09 -24.45 -16.20
N GLY A 15 14.25 -24.85 -15.65
CA GLY A 15 14.93 -26.09 -16.03
C GLY A 15 14.11 -27.34 -15.68
N TRP A 16 13.51 -27.37 -14.48
CA TRP A 16 12.64 -28.47 -14.06
C TRP A 16 11.34 -28.57 -14.88
N LEU A 17 10.72 -27.44 -15.21
CA LEU A 17 9.49 -27.37 -16.02
C LEU A 17 9.75 -27.47 -17.53
N CYS A 18 11.01 -27.44 -17.97
CA CYS A 18 11.41 -27.40 -19.38
C CYS A 18 10.81 -26.21 -20.17
N ILE A 19 10.70 -25.04 -19.53
CA ILE A 19 10.19 -23.80 -20.16
C ILE A 19 11.29 -22.74 -20.27
N PRO A 20 11.10 -21.70 -21.12
CA PRO A 20 12.02 -20.56 -21.14
C PRO A 20 12.08 -19.83 -19.79
N ARG A 21 13.27 -19.34 -19.44
CA ARG A 21 13.48 -18.48 -18.27
C ARG A 21 12.69 -17.17 -18.38
N SER A 22 12.38 -16.58 -17.24
CA SER A 22 11.72 -15.28 -17.18
C SER A 22 12.61 -14.20 -17.82
N ILE A 23 12.05 -13.41 -18.75
CA ILE A 23 12.80 -12.31 -19.40
C ILE A 23 13.17 -11.22 -18.37
N LYS A 24 12.28 -10.99 -17.39
CA LYS A 24 12.41 -10.04 -16.29
C LYS A 24 11.77 -10.62 -15.04
N ILE A 25 12.34 -10.37 -13.87
CA ILE A 25 11.98 -11.08 -12.63
C ILE A 25 11.49 -10.12 -11.54
N THR A 26 11.94 -8.86 -11.51
CA THR A 26 11.74 -7.98 -10.34
C THR A 26 11.13 -6.63 -10.71
N THR A 27 10.18 -6.20 -9.89
CA THR A 27 9.48 -4.92 -10.00
C THR A 27 9.25 -4.31 -8.63
N VAL A 28 9.10 -2.98 -8.55
CA VAL A 28 8.64 -2.29 -7.34
C VAL A 28 7.28 -1.68 -7.63
N LYS A 29 6.24 -2.22 -6.99
CA LYS A 29 4.87 -1.73 -7.10
C LYS A 29 4.39 -1.23 -5.74
N PRO A 30 3.87 0.01 -5.64
CA PRO A 30 3.24 0.50 -4.42
C PRO A 30 1.86 -0.12 -4.27
N SER A 31 1.79 -1.30 -3.66
CA SER A 31 0.53 -2.01 -3.48
C SER A 31 -0.26 -1.46 -2.29
N GLY A 32 -1.01 -0.39 -2.53
CA GLY A 32 -1.71 0.37 -1.49
C GLY A 32 -2.64 -0.46 -0.61
N THR A 33 -3.28 -1.52 -1.11
CA THR A 33 -4.15 -2.41 -0.33
C THR A 33 -3.38 -3.52 0.37
N VAL A 34 -2.44 -4.17 -0.34
CA VAL A 34 -1.69 -5.32 0.22
C VAL A 34 -0.78 -4.88 1.34
N SER A 35 -0.14 -3.71 1.22
CA SER A 35 0.74 -3.15 2.23
C SER A 35 0.04 -2.82 3.55
N LEU A 36 -1.30 -2.73 3.56
CA LEU A 36 -2.07 -2.47 4.78
C LEU A 36 -2.16 -3.68 5.69
N LEU A 37 -2.16 -4.88 5.12
CA LEU A 37 -2.28 -6.12 5.87
C LEU A 37 -1.09 -6.32 6.84
N PRO A 38 0.18 -6.16 6.40
CA PRO A 38 1.33 -6.18 7.31
C PRO A 38 1.61 -4.82 7.98
N GLY A 39 0.87 -3.76 7.62
CA GLY A 39 1.09 -2.41 8.15
C GLY A 39 2.45 -1.82 7.77
N VAL A 40 2.79 -1.84 6.47
CA VAL A 40 4.06 -1.31 5.95
C VAL A 40 3.83 -0.22 4.89
N PRO A 41 4.80 0.66 4.64
CA PRO A 41 4.70 1.62 3.55
C PRO A 41 4.58 0.94 2.17
N PRO A 42 3.84 1.53 1.22
CA PRO A 42 3.61 0.93 -0.09
C PRO A 42 4.83 1.10 -1.00
N GLY A 43 5.50 0.00 -1.33
CA GLY A 43 6.66 -0.01 -2.22
C GLY A 43 7.85 0.71 -1.58
N ILE A 44 8.31 1.80 -2.19
CA ILE A 44 9.42 2.64 -1.70
C ILE A 44 8.97 4.02 -1.24
N HIS A 45 7.65 4.23 -1.05
CA HIS A 45 7.12 5.51 -0.60
C HIS A 45 7.37 5.69 0.89
N TYR A 46 7.63 6.93 1.28
CA TYR A 46 7.69 7.32 2.68
C TYR A 46 6.28 7.31 3.30
N PRO A 47 6.18 7.00 4.61
CA PRO A 47 4.92 7.06 5.33
C PRO A 47 4.35 8.48 5.36
N HIS A 48 3.04 8.58 5.65
CA HIS A 48 2.34 9.87 5.69
C HIS A 48 2.77 10.73 6.87
N SER A 49 2.78 10.14 8.06
CA SER A 49 3.21 10.72 9.34
C SER A 49 3.41 9.56 10.34
N GLU A 50 4.00 9.84 11.52
CA GLU A 50 4.19 8.83 12.56
C GLU A 50 2.86 8.34 13.16
N TYR A 51 1.99 9.30 13.49
CA TYR A 51 0.65 9.06 14.00
C TYR A 51 -0.38 9.69 13.06
N TYR A 52 -1.38 8.91 12.66
CA TYR A 52 -2.47 9.40 11.83
C TYR A 52 -3.77 8.65 12.09
N ILE A 53 -4.88 9.29 11.78
CA ILE A 53 -6.18 8.63 11.59
C ILE A 53 -6.28 8.21 10.14
N ARG A 54 -6.56 6.93 9.94
CA ARG A 54 -6.95 6.39 8.65
C ARG A 54 -8.46 6.20 8.60
N ARG A 55 -9.11 6.79 7.60
CA ARG A 55 -10.56 6.68 7.40
C ARG A 55 -10.89 5.64 6.35
N ILE A 56 -11.78 4.71 6.70
CA ILE A 56 -12.31 3.69 5.79
C ILE A 56 -13.81 3.93 5.61
N ARG A 57 -14.24 3.99 4.36
CA ARG A 57 -15.65 4.12 4.01
C ARG A 57 -16.29 2.75 3.92
N LEU A 58 -17.43 2.58 4.57
CA LEU A 58 -18.22 1.36 4.60
C LEU A 58 -19.64 1.67 4.11
N SER A 59 -20.26 0.71 3.43
CA SER A 59 -21.70 0.76 3.17
C SER A 59 -22.45 0.79 4.49
N MET A 60 -23.51 1.61 4.62
CA MET A 60 -24.37 1.66 5.82
C MET A 60 -24.97 0.30 6.21
N ASN A 61 -25.04 -0.63 5.26
CA ASN A 61 -25.57 -1.98 5.48
C ASN A 61 -24.47 -3.04 5.74
N SER A 62 -23.21 -2.62 5.88
CA SER A 62 -22.10 -3.55 6.12
C SER A 62 -22.20 -4.17 7.52
N ASP A 63 -22.01 -5.48 7.58
CA ASP A 63 -21.98 -6.23 8.85
C ASP A 63 -20.71 -5.94 9.68
N LEU A 64 -19.74 -5.21 9.13
CA LEU A 64 -18.55 -4.73 9.82
C LEU A 64 -18.82 -3.56 10.77
N ILE A 65 -19.91 -2.82 10.57
CA ILE A 65 -20.20 -1.59 11.35
C ILE A 65 -20.35 -1.91 12.83
N GLU A 66 -21.14 -2.94 13.17
CA GLU A 66 -21.45 -3.28 14.55
C GLU A 66 -20.21 -3.81 15.31
N PRO A 67 -19.39 -4.73 14.75
CA PRO A 67 -18.10 -5.09 15.31
C PRO A 67 -17.16 -3.90 15.54
N ILE A 68 -17.01 -3.00 14.56
CA ILE A 68 -16.12 -1.84 14.64
C ILE A 68 -16.59 -0.89 15.76
N LYS A 69 -17.90 -0.64 15.84
CA LYS A 69 -18.48 0.20 16.90
C LYS A 69 -18.32 -0.43 18.29
N ASN A 70 -18.54 -1.73 18.41
CA ASN A 70 -18.39 -2.47 19.68
C ASN A 70 -16.93 -2.55 20.15
N ALA A 71 -15.97 -2.54 19.21
CA ALA A 71 -14.55 -2.41 19.48
C ALA A 71 -14.15 -0.99 19.93
N GLY A 72 -15.06 0.00 19.86
CA GLY A 72 -14.86 1.36 20.36
C GLY A 72 -14.34 2.35 19.32
N TYR A 73 -14.24 1.97 18.05
CA TYR A 73 -13.83 2.90 16.99
C TYR A 73 -14.92 3.93 16.69
N LYS A 74 -14.51 5.15 16.34
CA LYS A 74 -15.41 6.21 15.93
C LYS A 74 -15.95 5.91 14.53
N ILE A 75 -17.27 5.97 14.38
CA ILE A 75 -17.98 5.87 13.11
C ILE A 75 -18.86 7.11 12.96
N GLU A 76 -18.79 7.76 11.81
CA GLU A 76 -19.61 8.93 11.46
C GLU A 76 -20.21 8.79 10.06
N THR A 77 -21.26 9.54 9.76
CA THR A 77 -21.86 9.55 8.41
C THR A 77 -20.90 10.18 7.41
N ASP A 78 -20.81 9.60 6.22
CA ASP A 78 -20.00 10.18 5.14
C ASP A 78 -20.61 11.52 4.68
N SER A 79 -19.77 12.54 4.56
CA SER A 79 -20.16 13.91 4.21
C SER A 79 -20.40 14.09 2.71
N TYR A 80 -20.02 13.11 1.88
CA TYR A 80 -20.02 13.23 0.42
C TYR A 80 -20.95 12.23 -0.27
N SER A 81 -21.24 11.09 0.36
CA SER A 81 -22.02 9.99 -0.21
C SER A 81 -23.16 9.59 0.72
N PRO A 82 -24.42 9.62 0.25
CA PRO A 82 -25.52 9.02 0.98
C PRO A 82 -25.30 7.50 1.10
N ASN A 83 -25.83 6.87 2.15
CA ASN A 83 -25.70 5.43 2.42
C ASN A 83 -24.28 4.93 2.73
N THR A 84 -23.36 5.83 3.10
CA THR A 84 -21.98 5.49 3.48
C THR A 84 -21.68 6.00 4.89
N VAL A 85 -20.92 5.22 5.65
CA VAL A 85 -20.33 5.62 6.93
C VAL A 85 -18.82 5.58 6.85
N VAL A 86 -18.16 6.33 7.71
CA VAL A 86 -16.72 6.47 7.78
C VAL A 86 -16.26 6.00 9.14
N ALA A 87 -15.43 4.97 9.17
CA ALA A 87 -14.78 4.47 10.38
C ALA A 87 -13.36 5.04 10.49
N GLU A 88 -13.00 5.52 11.68
CA GLU A 88 -11.70 6.12 11.99
C GLU A 88 -10.81 5.12 12.73
N PHE A 89 -9.66 4.81 12.13
CA PHE A 89 -8.65 3.91 12.69
C PHE A 89 -7.39 4.71 13.04
N PRO A 90 -7.07 4.92 14.33
CA PRO A 90 -5.79 5.50 14.73
C PRO A 90 -4.66 4.50 14.42
N VAL A 91 -3.61 4.98 13.74
CA VAL A 91 -2.44 4.19 13.33
C VAL A 91 -1.18 4.84 13.86
N HIS A 92 -0.24 4.00 14.29
CA HIS A 92 1.12 4.39 14.68
C HIS A 92 2.13 3.58 13.86
N GLU A 93 2.97 4.26 13.11
CA GLU A 93 4.07 3.68 12.34
C GLU A 93 5.26 3.38 13.25
N LYS A 94 5.35 2.15 13.76
CA LYS A 94 6.34 1.74 14.78
C LYS A 94 7.81 2.06 14.43
N TYR A 95 8.16 2.02 13.15
CA TYR A 95 9.51 2.26 12.66
C TYR A 95 9.60 3.56 11.86
N PHE A 96 8.79 4.55 12.25
CA PHE A 96 8.82 5.86 11.62
C PHE A 96 10.16 6.56 11.86
N GLU A 97 10.66 7.20 10.81
CA GLU A 97 11.85 8.03 10.87
C GLU A 97 11.59 9.36 10.15
N ARG A 98 11.04 9.28 8.93
CA ARG A 98 10.75 10.42 8.07
C ARG A 98 9.44 10.22 7.32
N SER A 99 8.68 11.29 7.18
CA SER A 99 7.50 11.36 6.33
C SER A 99 7.85 11.77 4.91
N LYS A 100 6.86 11.70 4.02
CA LYS A 100 6.92 12.32 2.68
C LYS A 100 7.17 13.84 2.69
N ASN A 101 6.95 14.53 3.81
CA ASN A 101 7.18 15.97 3.93
C ASN A 101 8.64 16.29 4.32
N ASP A 102 9.38 15.30 4.83
CA ASP A 102 10.76 15.47 5.31
C ASP A 102 11.80 15.14 4.22
N VAL A 103 11.35 14.78 3.02
CA VAL A 103 12.19 14.26 1.95
C VAL A 103 12.04 15.09 0.68
N SER A 104 13.18 15.53 0.15
CA SER A 104 13.21 16.34 -1.06
C SER A 104 12.80 15.54 -2.31
N ILE A 105 12.43 16.25 -3.37
CA ILE A 105 12.21 15.61 -4.68
C ILE A 105 13.45 14.86 -5.19
N TRP A 106 14.64 15.34 -4.85
CA TRP A 106 15.92 14.75 -5.28
C TRP A 106 16.18 13.43 -4.59
N GLU A 107 15.94 13.37 -3.28
CA GLU A 107 16.11 12.13 -2.52
C GLU A 107 15.13 11.05 -3.00
N GLN A 108 13.87 11.42 -3.24
CA GLN A 108 12.88 10.48 -3.78
C GLN A 108 13.28 9.97 -5.18
N ALA A 109 13.79 10.84 -6.05
CA ALA A 109 14.27 10.47 -7.37
C ALA A 109 15.49 9.55 -7.32
N GLU A 110 16.47 9.88 -6.48
CA GLU A 110 17.68 9.07 -6.28
C GLU A 110 17.31 7.67 -5.76
N ASN A 111 16.41 7.59 -4.78
CA ASN A 111 15.95 6.30 -4.28
C ASN A 111 15.31 5.48 -5.41
N ALA A 112 14.42 6.07 -6.21
CA ALA A 112 13.82 5.38 -7.33
C ALA A 112 14.87 4.90 -8.35
N ALA A 113 15.87 5.72 -8.65
CA ALA A 113 16.98 5.38 -9.54
C ALA A 113 17.84 4.24 -8.99
N ALA A 114 18.17 4.29 -7.70
CA ALA A 114 18.93 3.23 -7.02
C ALA A 114 18.18 1.90 -7.02
N TYR A 115 16.87 1.89 -6.74
CA TYR A 115 16.04 0.68 -6.87
C TYR A 115 15.94 0.20 -8.31
N GLN A 116 15.85 1.10 -9.28
CA GLN A 116 15.78 0.76 -10.69
C GLN A 116 17.09 0.14 -11.19
N HIS A 117 18.24 0.58 -10.66
CA HIS A 117 19.55 0.07 -11.04
C HIS A 117 19.92 -1.23 -10.32
N HIS A 118 19.69 -1.31 -9.01
CA HIS A 118 20.19 -2.41 -8.18
C HIS A 118 19.20 -3.55 -7.94
N TRP A 119 17.91 -3.31 -8.12
CA TRP A 119 16.87 -4.29 -7.77
C TRP A 119 15.93 -4.63 -8.93
N SER A 120 15.34 -3.64 -9.58
CA SER A 120 14.26 -3.87 -10.55
C SER A 120 14.78 -3.95 -11.98
N ASP A 121 14.59 -5.10 -12.62
CA ASP A 121 14.85 -5.25 -14.05
C ASP A 121 13.64 -4.84 -14.91
N ASN A 122 12.43 -4.83 -14.35
CA ASN A 122 11.23 -4.18 -14.88
C ASN A 122 11.22 -2.68 -14.53
N GLN A 123 10.26 -2.23 -13.72
CA GLN A 123 9.98 -0.83 -13.44
C GLN A 123 9.92 -0.58 -11.93
N VAL A 124 10.40 0.58 -11.52
CA VAL A 124 10.08 1.14 -10.20
C VAL A 124 8.91 2.10 -10.33
N SER A 125 7.75 1.74 -9.78
CA SER A 125 6.58 2.62 -9.74
C SER A 125 6.64 3.49 -8.49
N ILE A 126 6.75 4.80 -8.70
CA ILE A 126 6.81 5.80 -7.64
C ILE A 126 6.03 7.05 -8.03
N THR A 127 5.38 7.65 -7.04
CA THR A 127 4.90 9.03 -7.10
C THR A 127 5.81 9.90 -6.25
N ILE A 128 6.60 10.77 -6.89
CA ILE A 128 7.43 11.76 -6.21
C ILE A 128 6.53 12.92 -5.79
N THR A 129 6.45 13.15 -4.48
CA THR A 129 5.72 14.29 -3.94
C THR A 129 6.62 15.50 -3.78
N PHE A 130 6.11 16.69 -4.06
CA PHE A 130 6.90 17.92 -4.03
C PHE A 130 6.12 19.09 -3.42
N THR A 131 6.83 19.97 -2.73
CA THR A 131 6.29 21.25 -2.24
C THR A 131 6.25 22.31 -3.36
N GLN A 132 5.51 23.40 -3.16
CA GLN A 132 5.42 24.46 -4.17
C GLN A 132 6.79 25.08 -4.49
N ASP A 133 7.69 25.13 -3.51
CA ASP A 133 9.05 25.67 -3.63
C ASP A 133 10.02 24.70 -4.35
N GLU A 134 9.64 23.44 -4.54
CA GLU A 134 10.39 22.45 -5.30
C GLU A 134 9.87 22.29 -6.74
N ALA A 135 8.76 22.94 -7.08
CA ALA A 135 8.09 22.74 -8.37
C ALA A 135 8.96 23.14 -9.58
N ASP A 136 9.78 24.17 -9.43
CA ASP A 136 10.71 24.65 -10.46
C ASP A 136 11.90 23.69 -10.69
N GLN A 137 12.20 22.85 -9.70
CA GLN A 137 13.30 21.88 -9.76
C GLN A 137 12.94 20.61 -10.54
N ILE A 138 11.66 20.33 -10.81
CA ILE A 138 11.20 19.11 -11.53
C ILE A 138 11.93 18.93 -12.86
N LYS A 139 12.13 20.02 -13.61
CA LYS A 139 12.86 19.99 -14.88
C LYS A 139 14.27 19.43 -14.70
N HIS A 140 14.99 19.91 -13.69
CA HIS A 140 16.37 19.50 -13.42
C HIS A 140 16.46 18.08 -12.89
N VAL A 141 15.48 17.63 -12.10
CA VAL A 141 15.38 16.22 -11.69
C VAL A 141 15.21 15.33 -12.91
N LEU A 142 14.29 15.66 -13.82
CA LEU A 142 14.09 14.88 -15.04
C LEU A 142 15.36 14.82 -15.90
N GLU A 143 16.04 15.95 -16.09
CA GLU A 143 17.32 16.02 -16.83
C GLU A 143 18.43 15.19 -16.16
N CYS A 144 18.49 15.15 -14.82
CA CYS A 144 19.53 14.43 -14.09
C CYS A 144 19.33 12.90 -14.05
N TYR A 145 18.08 12.45 -14.20
CA TYR A 145 17.67 11.05 -14.07
C TYR A 145 17.13 10.44 -15.37
N GLU A 146 17.22 11.14 -16.51
CA GLU A 146 16.65 10.72 -17.79
C GLU A 146 17.11 9.34 -18.27
N ASP A 147 18.35 8.96 -17.95
CA ASP A 147 18.97 7.68 -18.32
C ASP A 147 18.85 6.60 -17.24
N LYS A 148 18.36 6.96 -16.05
CA LYS A 148 18.27 6.09 -14.87
C LYS A 148 16.85 5.67 -14.55
N LEU A 149 15.87 6.53 -14.80
CA LEU A 149 14.46 6.26 -14.51
C LEU A 149 13.70 5.92 -15.79
N LYS A 150 13.00 4.79 -15.76
CA LYS A 150 12.14 4.37 -16.88
C LYS A 150 10.79 5.10 -16.92
N SER A 151 10.25 5.45 -15.75
CA SER A 151 9.05 6.26 -15.59
C SER A 151 8.97 6.79 -14.16
N VAL A 152 8.28 7.92 -14.00
CA VAL A 152 8.07 8.60 -12.73
C VAL A 152 6.79 9.43 -12.82
N SER A 153 6.05 9.51 -11.72
CA SER A 153 4.89 10.41 -11.58
C SER A 153 5.20 11.47 -10.54
N PHE A 154 4.83 12.73 -10.80
CA PHE A 154 4.98 13.82 -9.83
C PHE A 154 3.61 14.26 -9.31
N LEU A 155 3.50 14.50 -8.01
CA LEU A 155 2.26 14.96 -7.37
C LEU A 155 2.54 16.08 -6.35
N PRO A 156 1.96 17.28 -6.49
CA PRO A 156 2.19 18.34 -5.51
C PRO A 156 1.57 17.99 -4.16
N ILE A 157 2.30 18.27 -3.09
CA ILE A 157 1.77 18.24 -1.73
C ILE A 157 0.86 19.45 -1.58
N LYS A 158 -0.44 19.20 -1.45
CA LYS A 158 -1.43 20.24 -1.17
C LYS A 158 -2.18 19.86 0.10
N GLU A 159 -2.47 20.86 0.93
CA GLU A 159 -3.49 20.69 1.96
C GLU A 159 -4.80 20.34 1.29
N HIS A 160 -5.42 19.27 1.76
CA HIS A 160 -6.70 18.85 1.25
C HIS A 160 -7.80 19.66 1.93
N GLY A 161 -8.76 20.15 1.14
CA GLY A 161 -9.97 20.77 1.66
C GLY A 161 -11.03 19.74 2.07
N TYR A 162 -10.63 18.48 2.31
CA TYR A 162 -11.57 17.41 2.60
C TYR A 162 -11.97 17.47 4.07
N LYS A 163 -13.27 17.51 4.32
CA LYS A 163 -13.85 17.42 5.66
C LYS A 163 -13.56 16.07 6.32
N GLN A 164 -13.46 15.01 5.51
CA GLN A 164 -13.17 13.64 5.94
C GLN A 164 -12.01 13.09 5.11
N ALA A 165 -10.81 13.57 5.42
CA ALA A 165 -9.61 13.13 4.72
C ALA A 165 -9.31 11.65 5.00
N PRO A 166 -8.89 10.87 3.98
CA PRO A 166 -8.52 9.46 4.17
C PRO A 166 -7.38 9.27 5.17
N TYR A 167 -6.46 10.23 5.21
CA TYR A 167 -5.37 10.32 6.17
C TYR A 167 -5.44 11.68 6.84
N GLU A 168 -5.39 11.69 8.17
CA GLU A 168 -5.32 12.89 8.98
C GLU A 168 -4.21 12.72 10.01
N GLU A 169 -3.19 13.57 9.92
CA GLU A 169 -2.11 13.59 10.89
C GLU A 169 -2.63 14.00 12.27
N ILE A 170 -2.18 13.29 13.31
CA ILE A 170 -2.56 13.55 14.70
C ILE A 170 -1.33 13.56 15.60
N THR A 171 -1.46 14.14 16.79
CA THR A 171 -0.40 14.06 17.79
C THR A 171 -0.40 12.69 18.48
N LYS A 172 0.73 12.36 19.12
CA LYS A 172 0.86 11.16 19.94
C LYS A 172 -0.17 11.11 21.08
N GLU A 173 -0.42 12.23 21.75
CA GLU A 173 -1.38 12.32 22.83
C GLU A 173 -2.80 12.02 22.33
N LYS A 174 -3.13 12.49 21.12
CA LYS A 174 -4.42 12.20 20.50
C LYS A 174 -4.54 10.72 20.13
N TYR A 175 -3.47 10.12 19.60
CA TYR A 175 -3.43 8.68 19.33
C TYR A 175 -3.65 7.86 20.60
N GLU A 176 -2.97 8.21 21.69
CA GLU A 176 -3.12 7.54 23.00
C GLU A 176 -4.54 7.71 23.59
N GLU A 177 -5.16 8.88 23.40
CA GLU A 177 -6.55 9.13 23.80
C GLU A 177 -7.52 8.22 23.03
N LEU A 178 -7.38 8.16 21.70
CA LEU A 178 -8.25 7.39 20.82
C LEU A 178 -8.09 5.88 21.02
N THR A 179 -6.90 5.41 21.39
CA THR A 179 -6.62 3.98 21.55
C THR A 179 -6.94 3.43 22.94
N ARG A 180 -7.05 4.30 23.96
CA ARG A 180 -7.20 3.90 25.38
C ARG A 180 -8.36 2.94 25.66
N ASN A 181 -9.49 3.13 24.98
CA ASN A 181 -10.72 2.37 25.21
C ASN A 181 -11.01 1.34 24.09
N LEU A 182 -10.07 1.15 23.16
CA LEU A 182 -10.25 0.19 22.08
C LEU A 182 -10.17 -1.24 22.60
N LYS A 183 -11.09 -2.07 22.12
CA LYS A 183 -11.12 -3.50 22.39
C LYS A 183 -10.66 -4.26 21.13
N PRO A 184 -10.19 -5.51 21.28
CA PRO A 184 -9.89 -6.35 20.14
C PRO A 184 -11.11 -6.47 19.21
N LEU A 185 -10.88 -6.30 17.91
CA LEU A 185 -11.92 -6.41 16.90
C LEU A 185 -12.23 -7.89 16.66
N SER A 186 -13.47 -8.30 16.93
CA SER A 186 -13.95 -9.65 16.61
C SER A 186 -14.71 -9.62 15.30
N LEU A 187 -14.21 -10.31 14.28
CA LEU A 187 -14.81 -10.37 12.93
C LEU A 187 -15.36 -11.76 12.59
N ASP A 188 -15.38 -12.68 13.56
CA ASP A 188 -15.69 -14.10 13.33
C ASP A 188 -17.09 -14.31 12.73
N GLU A 189 -18.05 -13.49 13.13
CA GLU A 189 -19.47 -13.58 12.74
C GLU A 189 -19.81 -12.84 11.43
N THR A 190 -18.85 -12.12 10.84
CA THR A 190 -19.08 -11.37 9.60
C THR A 190 -19.19 -12.32 8.39
N LYS A 191 -20.20 -12.06 7.57
CA LYS A 191 -20.58 -12.80 6.36
C LYS A 191 -19.90 -12.25 5.10
N ASP A 192 -19.41 -11.01 5.14
CA ASP A 192 -18.57 -10.41 4.07
C ASP A 192 -17.18 -11.05 4.02
N ARG A 193 -17.15 -12.37 3.76
CA ARG A 193 -15.93 -13.09 3.40
C ARG A 193 -15.89 -13.11 1.89
N ALA A 194 -14.88 -12.46 1.31
CA ALA A 194 -14.51 -12.76 -0.06
C ALA A 194 -14.25 -14.28 -0.12
N ILE A 195 -15.14 -15.01 -0.79
CA ILE A 195 -14.86 -16.39 -1.17
C ILE A 195 -13.75 -16.24 -2.20
N GLY A 196 -12.50 -16.34 -1.73
CA GLY A 196 -11.36 -16.38 -2.63
C GLY A 196 -11.60 -17.50 -3.63
N GLU A 197 -11.32 -17.23 -4.89
CA GLU A 197 -11.31 -18.26 -5.92
C GLU A 197 -10.30 -19.31 -5.49
N LYS A 198 -10.84 -20.40 -4.94
CA LYS A 198 -10.21 -21.70 -4.82
C LYS A 198 -11.02 -22.56 -5.71
N PHE A 199 -10.40 -23.41 -6.50
CA PHE A 199 -11.16 -23.99 -7.58
C PHE A 199 -10.48 -23.62 -8.89
N CYS A 200 -11.31 -23.28 -9.85
CA CYS A 200 -10.89 -22.30 -10.83
C CYS A 200 -11.94 -21.25 -11.09
N ASP A 201 -11.55 -20.30 -11.91
CA ASP A 201 -12.30 -19.13 -12.33
C ASP A 201 -12.80 -19.29 -13.79
N SER A 202 -13.20 -18.19 -14.42
CA SER A 202 -13.87 -18.19 -15.74
C SER A 202 -13.13 -18.87 -16.89
N ASP A 203 -11.84 -19.22 -16.72
CA ASP A 203 -11.04 -19.94 -17.71
C ASP A 203 -10.69 -21.41 -17.33
N SER A 204 -10.94 -21.88 -16.10
CA SER A 204 -10.54 -23.26 -15.72
C SER A 204 -11.42 -23.93 -14.65
N CYS A 205 -11.07 -25.15 -14.22
CA CYS A 205 -11.72 -25.93 -13.15
C CYS A 205 -10.67 -26.63 -12.25
N GLU A 206 -10.73 -26.54 -10.91
CA GLU A 206 -9.95 -27.44 -10.03
C GLU A 206 -10.87 -28.57 -9.52
N LEU A 207 -10.27 -29.74 -9.24
CA LEU A 207 -10.97 -30.92 -8.73
C LEU A 207 -10.46 -31.34 -7.33
N PRO A 208 -11.26 -32.09 -6.55
CA PRO A 208 -10.96 -32.46 -5.16
C PRO A 208 -9.81 -33.45 -4.99
N ALA A 209 -9.40 -33.63 -3.73
CA ALA A 209 -8.13 -34.21 -3.28
C ALA A 209 -7.85 -35.70 -3.63
N ASP A 210 -8.80 -36.41 -4.24
CA ASP A 210 -8.69 -37.80 -4.67
C ASP A 210 -8.41 -37.95 -6.18
N TYR A 211 -8.25 -36.84 -6.90
CA TYR A 211 -8.13 -36.82 -8.36
C TYR A 211 -6.97 -37.66 -8.95
N PHE A 212 -5.88 -37.88 -8.20
CA PHE A 212 -4.75 -38.72 -8.61
C PHE A 212 -4.49 -39.93 -7.71
N ASN A 213 -5.45 -40.36 -6.87
CA ASN A 213 -5.29 -41.59 -6.06
C ASN A 213 -5.43 -42.87 -6.91
N LYS A 214 -4.50 -43.07 -7.85
CA LYS A 214 -4.14 -44.34 -8.51
C LYS A 214 -2.63 -44.52 -8.51
#